data_AF-A0A914QG82-F1
#
_entry.id   AF-A0A914QG82-F1
#
_cell.length_a   1.000
_cell.length_b   1.000
_cell.length_c   1.000
_cell.angle_alpha   90.00
_cell.angle_beta   90.00
_cell.angle_gamma   90.00
#
_symmetry.space_group_name_H-M   'P 1'
#
loop_
_entity.id
_entity.type
_entity.pdbx_description
1 polymer ?
#
loop_
_entity_poly.entity_id
_entity_poly.type
_entity_poly.pdbx_seq_one_letter_code
_entity_poly.pdbx_strand_id
1 'polypeptide(L)'
;MLRSFNNISKISIRYAHPSRLKPEKIKCLQSDQSPVIYRDHVVDKLIRVILKDGKKEIARTAVYDALEIIKRRQYRQWLKAATEEEKNKIELNPFIVANTAIRNCRPLMKLQGVTRGN
;
A
#
# COMPACT_ATOMS: atom_id res chain seq x y z
N MET A 1 14.13 3.58 42.15
CA MET A 1 13.29 4.79 42.06
C MET A 1 13.14 5.13 40.59
N LEU A 2 11.95 4.89 40.03
CA LEU A 2 11.57 5.08 38.62
C LEU A 2 11.53 6.56 38.23
N ARG A 3 11.86 6.88 36.96
CA ARG A 3 11.31 7.94 36.09
C ARG A 3 12.29 8.14 34.92
N SER A 4 11.93 8.20 33.64
CA SER A 4 10.74 7.86 32.86
C SER A 4 11.23 8.03 31.42
N PHE A 5 11.30 6.95 30.64
CA PHE A 5 11.53 7.04 29.20
C PHE A 5 10.29 7.69 28.57
N ASN A 6 10.37 8.99 28.28
CA ASN A 6 9.29 9.69 27.61
C ASN A 6 9.75 10.34 26.31
N ASN A 7 9.01 10.00 25.27
CA ASN A 7 8.74 10.75 24.05
C ASN A 7 9.61 10.49 22.80
N ILE A 8 9.27 9.39 22.14
CA ILE A 8 9.52 9.09 20.73
C ILE A 8 8.57 9.93 19.84
N SER A 9 8.61 11.26 19.96
CA SER A 9 7.77 12.18 19.17
C SER A 9 8.54 13.00 18.13
N LYS A 10 9.66 12.48 17.64
CA LYS A 10 10.42 13.08 16.54
C LYS A 10 10.45 12.15 15.33
N ILE A 11 9.28 11.86 14.77
CA ILE A 11 9.20 11.30 13.43
C ILE A 11 9.33 12.46 12.45
N SER A 12 10.54 12.62 11.93
CA SER A 12 10.96 13.34 10.71
C SER A 12 9.87 14.14 10.00
N ILE A 13 9.73 15.41 10.37
CA ILE A 13 9.14 16.42 9.49
C ILE A 13 10.20 16.69 8.43
N ARG A 14 9.96 16.27 7.18
CA ARG A 14 10.82 16.64 6.06
C ARG A 14 10.88 18.17 5.99
N TYR A 15 12.08 18.73 6.05
CA TYR A 15 12.34 20.16 5.91
C TYR A 15 11.81 20.65 4.55
N ALA A 16 10.74 21.44 4.57
CA ALA A 16 10.34 22.27 3.44
C ALA A 16 11.31 23.45 3.31
N HIS A 17 11.61 23.88 2.08
CA HIS A 17 12.40 25.08 1.82
C HIS A 17 11.76 26.28 2.55
N PRO A 18 12.50 27.01 3.41
CA PRO A 18 11.93 27.90 4.44
C PRO A 18 11.24 29.17 3.91
N SER A 19 11.23 29.41 2.60
CA SER A 19 10.78 30.68 2.01
C SER A 19 9.30 30.76 1.63
N ARG A 20 8.46 29.75 1.93
CA ARG A 20 7.08 29.73 1.41
C ARG A 20 6.02 29.07 2.31
N LEU A 21 6.08 29.26 3.62
CA LEU A 21 5.01 28.80 4.53
C LEU A 21 4.47 29.96 5.36
N LYS A 22 3.31 30.47 4.96
CA LYS A 22 2.42 31.14 5.92
C LYS A 22 2.04 30.09 6.97
N PRO A 23 1.90 30.42 8.26
CA PRO A 23 1.49 29.45 9.28
C PRO A 23 0.05 29.00 8.99
N GLU A 24 -0.09 27.87 8.29
CA GLU A 24 -1.38 27.26 7.98
C GLU A 24 -1.74 26.24 9.06
N LYS A 25 -3.03 26.07 9.36
CA LYS A 25 -3.50 25.08 10.35
C LYS A 25 -3.25 23.67 9.80
N ILE A 26 -2.30 22.95 10.40
CA ILE A 26 -1.97 21.57 10.03
C ILE A 26 -3.00 20.62 10.64
N LYS A 27 -3.58 19.74 9.81
CA LYS A 27 -4.51 18.69 10.28
C LYS A 27 -3.75 17.56 10.98
N CYS A 28 -4.39 16.94 11.96
CA CYS A 28 -3.86 15.74 12.60
C CYS A 28 -3.70 14.58 11.61
N LEU A 29 -2.73 13.72 11.86
CA LEU A 29 -2.54 12.48 11.11
C LEU A 29 -3.74 11.55 11.35
N GLN A 30 -4.25 10.94 10.28
CA GLN A 30 -5.32 9.97 10.38
C GLN A 30 -4.82 8.69 11.09
N SER A 31 -5.67 8.03 11.86
CA SER A 31 -5.31 6.84 12.65
C SER A 31 -4.80 5.67 11.79
N ASP A 32 -5.14 5.67 10.50
CA ASP A 32 -4.73 4.67 9.55
C ASP A 32 -3.56 5.09 8.68
N GLN A 33 -3.00 6.30 8.86
CA GLN A 33 -1.78 6.74 8.20
C GLN A 33 -0.64 6.60 9.18
N SER A 34 0.48 6.04 8.72
CA SER A 34 1.69 5.93 9.53
C SER A 34 2.89 6.16 8.62
N PRO A 35 3.89 6.96 9.03
CA PRO A 35 5.07 7.31 8.22
C PRO A 35 6.10 6.17 8.11
N VAL A 36 5.63 4.92 8.15
CA VAL A 36 6.48 3.75 8.28
C VAL A 36 6.86 3.20 6.91
N ILE A 37 8.13 2.85 6.74
CA ILE A 37 8.74 2.51 5.44
C ILE A 37 8.19 1.23 4.79
N TYR A 38 7.71 0.27 5.57
CA TYR A 38 7.22 -1.03 5.07
C TYR A 38 5.75 -1.00 4.68
N ARG A 39 5.11 0.17 4.75
CA ARG A 39 3.67 0.30 4.52
C ARG A 39 3.40 0.69 3.06
N ASP A 40 2.70 -0.18 2.35
CA ASP A 40 2.27 0.08 0.97
C ASP A 40 0.87 0.70 0.93
N HIS A 41 0.78 1.90 0.36
CA HIS A 41 -0.46 2.67 0.23
C HIS A 41 -1.52 2.00 -0.66
N VAL A 42 -1.10 1.23 -1.68
CA VAL A 42 -2.01 0.50 -2.57
C VAL A 42 -2.65 -0.64 -1.82
N VAL A 43 -1.89 -1.36 -0.99
CA VAL A 43 -2.43 -2.43 -0.14
C VAL A 43 -3.38 -1.88 0.92
N ASP A 44 -3.03 -0.77 1.58
CA ASP A 44 -3.96 -0.10 2.51
C ASP A 44 -5.26 0.29 1.80
N LYS A 45 -5.17 0.80 0.57
CA LYS A 45 -6.35 1.17 -0.22
C LYS A 45 -7.16 -0.07 -0.63
N LEU A 46 -6.51 -1.17 -0.98
CA LEU A 46 -7.16 -2.44 -1.30
C LEU A 46 -7.94 -2.98 -0.10
N ILE A 47 -7.35 -2.96 1.10
CA ILE A 47 -8.03 -3.35 2.35
C ILE A 47 -9.28 -2.49 2.55
N ARG A 48 -9.21 -1.17 2.32
CA ARG A 48 -10.37 -0.28 2.44
C ARG A 48 -11.47 -0.55 1.40
N VAL A 49 -11.12 -1.02 0.20
CA VAL A 49 -12.09 -1.35 -0.86
C VAL A 49 -12.80 -2.67 -0.56
N ILE A 50 -12.08 -3.65 -0.03
CA ILE A 50 -12.62 -4.97 0.36
C ILE A 50 -13.41 -4.90 1.68
N LEU A 51 -13.07 -3.92 2.53
CA LEU A 51 -13.70 -3.70 3.82
C LEU A 51 -15.23 -3.62 3.71
N LYS A 52 -15.90 -4.49 4.44
CA LYS A 52 -17.35 -4.51 4.59
C LYS A 52 -17.74 -4.33 6.06
N ASP A 53 -18.78 -3.56 6.33
CA ASP A 53 -19.37 -3.36 7.66
C ASP A 53 -18.37 -2.89 8.74
N GLY A 54 -17.33 -2.14 8.35
CA GLY A 54 -16.30 -1.65 9.29
C GLY A 54 -15.36 -2.73 9.87
N LYS A 55 -15.47 -3.98 9.42
CA LYS A 55 -14.67 -5.12 9.91
C LYS A 55 -13.23 -5.11 9.36
N LYS A 56 -12.42 -4.16 9.83
CA LYS A 56 -11.08 -3.87 9.30
C LYS A 56 -10.09 -5.03 9.46
N GLU A 57 -10.11 -5.68 10.62
CA GLU A 57 -9.18 -6.77 10.88
C GLU A 57 -9.43 -7.98 9.97
N ILE A 58 -10.70 -8.35 9.73
CA ILE A 58 -11.04 -9.44 8.81
C ILE A 58 -10.57 -9.12 7.38
N ALA A 59 -10.84 -7.90 6.89
CA ALA A 59 -10.41 -7.48 5.56
C ALA A 59 -8.87 -7.46 5.44
N ARG A 60 -8.17 -7.02 6.49
CA ARG A 60 -6.71 -7.01 6.56
C ARG A 60 -6.15 -8.44 6.51
N THR A 61 -6.66 -9.34 7.33
CA THR A 61 -6.23 -10.75 7.35
C THR A 61 -6.44 -11.39 5.98
N ALA A 62 -7.62 -11.22 5.38
CA ALA A 62 -7.92 -11.78 4.06
C ALA A 62 -6.95 -11.29 2.96
N VAL A 63 -6.58 -10.01 2.97
CA VAL A 63 -5.60 -9.46 2.01
C VAL A 63 -4.20 -10.01 2.26
N TYR A 64 -3.77 -10.13 3.52
CA TYR A 64 -2.46 -10.70 3.83
C TYR A 64 -2.38 -12.19 3.51
N ASP A 65 -3.43 -12.95 3.77
CA ASP A 65 -3.53 -14.36 3.38
C ASP A 65 -3.42 -14.51 1.86
N ALA A 66 -4.08 -13.62 1.09
CA ALA A 66 -3.97 -13.60 -0.36
C ALA A 66 -2.54 -13.29 -0.84
N LEU A 67 -1.86 -12.31 -0.23
CA LEU A 67 -0.46 -11.99 -0.53
C LEU A 67 0.49 -13.15 -0.18
N GLU A 68 0.22 -13.86 0.92
CA GLU A 68 0.97 -15.06 1.29
C GLU A 68 0.80 -16.15 0.24
N ILE A 69 -0.43 -16.42 -0.21
CA ILE A 69 -0.71 -17.40 -1.27
C ILE A 69 0.04 -17.05 -2.56
N ILE A 70 0.05 -15.77 -2.95
CA ILE A 70 0.80 -15.29 -4.13
C ILE A 70 2.29 -15.59 -3.95
N LYS A 71 2.88 -15.20 -2.81
CA LYS A 71 4.30 -15.45 -2.54
C LYS A 71 4.65 -16.94 -2.56
N ARG A 72 3.82 -17.78 -1.93
CA ARG A 72 3.98 -19.26 -1.94
C ARG A 72 3.93 -19.82 -3.37
N ARG A 73 3.01 -19.33 -4.22
CA ARG A 73 2.92 -19.76 -5.63
C ARG A 73 4.15 -19.36 -6.43
N GLN A 74 4.59 -18.11 -6.33
CA GLN A 74 5.79 -17.62 -7.03
C GLN A 74 7.05 -18.38 -6.58
N TYR A 75 7.20 -18.62 -5.28
CA TYR A 75 8.33 -19.36 -4.75
C TYR A 75 8.38 -20.80 -5.26
N ARG A 76 7.23 -21.48 -5.35
CA ARG A 76 7.16 -22.82 -5.95
C ARG A 76 7.54 -22.83 -7.43
N GLN A 77 7.27 -21.76 -8.18
CA GLN A 77 7.70 -21.65 -9.57
C GLN A 77 9.21 -21.39 -9.65
N TRP A 78 9.72 -20.50 -8.79
CA TRP A 78 11.16 -20.22 -8.69
C TRP A 78 11.98 -21.46 -8.35
N LEU A 79 11.51 -22.32 -7.45
CA LEU A 79 12.16 -23.60 -7.13
C LEU A 79 12.17 -24.60 -8.30
N LYS A 80 11.18 -24.53 -9.20
CA LYS A 80 11.06 -25.43 -10.36
C LYS A 80 11.84 -24.94 -11.58
N ALA A 81 12.23 -23.66 -11.61
CA ALA A 81 13.00 -23.10 -12.70
C ALA A 81 14.39 -23.76 -12.78
N ALA A 82 14.76 -24.23 -13.96
CA ALA A 82 15.99 -25.00 -14.17
C ALA A 82 17.21 -24.09 -14.38
N THR A 83 16.99 -22.89 -14.95
CA THR A 83 18.05 -21.93 -15.26
C THR A 83 18.00 -20.70 -14.37
N GLU A 84 19.16 -20.10 -14.13
CA GLU A 84 19.28 -18.88 -13.32
C GLU A 84 18.61 -17.67 -13.99
N GLU A 85 18.57 -17.66 -15.32
CA GLU A 85 17.88 -16.61 -16.09
C GLU A 85 16.37 -16.61 -15.87
N GLU A 86 15.75 -17.79 -15.81
CA GLU A 86 14.32 -17.93 -15.51
C GLU A 86 14.01 -17.50 -14.08
N LYS A 87 14.89 -17.85 -13.14
CA LYS A 87 14.77 -17.43 -11.75
C LYS A 87 14.77 -15.91 -11.59
N ASN A 88 15.65 -15.22 -12.31
CA ASN A 88 15.75 -13.76 -12.28
C ASN A 88 14.52 -13.06 -12.89
N LYS A 89 13.77 -13.72 -13.77
CA LYS A 89 12.52 -13.18 -14.33
C LYS A 89 11.34 -13.28 -13.36
N ILE A 90 11.42 -14.14 -12.33
CA ILE A 90 10.31 -14.39 -11.42
C ILE A 90 10.36 -13.40 -10.25
N GLU A 91 9.41 -12.47 -10.24
CA GLU A 91 9.22 -11.55 -9.13
C GLU A 91 8.64 -12.27 -7.90
N LEU A 92 9.44 -12.36 -6.84
CA LEU A 92 9.08 -12.98 -5.56
C LEU A 92 8.37 -12.01 -4.60
N ASN A 93 8.51 -10.70 -4.82
CA ASN A 93 7.89 -9.70 -3.95
C ASN A 93 6.37 -9.60 -4.25
N PRO A 94 5.49 -10.01 -3.31
CA PRO A 94 4.05 -10.03 -3.57
C PRO A 94 3.45 -8.63 -3.75
N PHE A 95 4.07 -7.59 -3.17
CA PHE A 95 3.59 -6.21 -3.31
C PHE A 95 3.77 -5.69 -4.75
N ILE A 96 4.92 -5.99 -5.37
CA ILE A 96 5.21 -5.58 -6.75
C ILE A 96 4.28 -6.30 -7.72
N VAL A 97 4.06 -7.61 -7.50
CA VAL A 97 3.14 -8.42 -8.30
C VAL A 97 1.71 -7.87 -8.20
N ALA A 98 1.23 -7.59 -6.99
CA ALA A 98 -0.11 -7.02 -6.79
C ALA A 98 -0.25 -5.64 -7.45
N ASN A 99 0.73 -4.74 -7.28
CA ASN A 99 0.73 -3.41 -7.89
C ASN A 99 0.72 -3.50 -9.42
N THR A 100 1.53 -4.39 -9.98
CA THR A 100 1.59 -4.61 -11.43
C THR A 100 0.27 -5.16 -11.96
N ALA A 101 -0.31 -6.16 -11.28
CA ALA A 101 -1.62 -6.71 -11.63
C ALA A 101 -2.72 -5.64 -11.62
N ILE A 102 -2.77 -4.79 -10.58
CA ILE A 102 -3.74 -3.70 -10.48
C ILE A 102 -3.56 -2.69 -11.63
N ARG A 103 -2.33 -2.33 -11.97
CA ARG A 103 -2.04 -1.42 -13.09
C ARG A 103 -2.50 -2.01 -14.42
N ASN A 104 -2.29 -3.32 -14.62
CA ASN A 104 -2.71 -4.01 -15.84
C ASN A 104 -4.24 -4.12 -15.96
N CYS A 105 -4.96 -4.22 -14.85
CA CYS A 105 -6.42 -4.24 -14.83
C CYS A 105 -7.08 -2.86 -14.99
N ARG A 106 -6.30 -1.77 -15.03
CA ARG A 106 -6.85 -0.41 -15.10
C ARG A 106 -7.38 -0.12 -16.51
N PRO A 107 -8.65 0.30 -16.67
CA PRO A 107 -9.19 0.67 -17.97
C PRO A 107 -8.51 1.94 -18.50
N LEU A 108 -8.25 1.98 -19.81
CA LEU A 108 -7.66 3.14 -20.48
C LEU A 108 -8.64 4.29 -20.66
N MET A 109 -9.91 3.97 -20.92
CA MET A 109 -10.97 4.95 -21.15
C MET A 109 -12.20 4.62 -20.30
N LYS A 110 -12.89 5.68 -19.86
CA LYS A 110 -14.18 5.60 -19.20
C LYS A 110 -15.19 6.34 -20.05
N LEU A 111 -16.31 5.70 -20.37
CA LEU A 111 -17.45 6.38 -20.99
C LEU A 111 -18.14 7.25 -19.93
N GLN A 112 -18.42 8.50 -20.29
CA GLN A 112 -19.20 9.41 -19.48
C GLN A 112 -20.46 9.78 -20.27
N GLY A 113 -21.63 9.59 -19.65
CA GLY A 113 -22.87 10.12 -20.21
C GLY A 113 -22.80 11.64 -20.22
N VAL A 114 -22.99 12.23 -21.40
CA VAL A 114 -23.07 13.68 -21.58
C VAL A 114 -24.42 13.96 -22.21
N THR A 115 -25.31 14.65 -21.49
CA THR A 115 -26.59 15.11 -22.03
C THR A 115 -26.34 16.28 -22.99
N ARG A 116 -26.87 16.19 -24.21
CA ARG A 116 -26.79 17.23 -25.24
C ARG A 116 -28.19 17.44 -25.81
N GLY A 117 -28.85 18.54 -25.43
CA GLY A 117 -30.29 18.76 -25.67
C GLY A 117 -31.14 17.91 -24.72
N ASN A 118 -32.31 18.45 -24.30
CA ASN A 118 -33.14 17.95 -23.19
C ASN A 118 -33.32 16.43 -23.12
#